data_AF-A0A1Q4Z2X4-F1
#
_entry.id   AF-A0A1Q4Z2X4-F1
#
_cell.length_a   1.000
_cell.length_b   1.000
_cell.length_c   1.000
_cell.angle_alpha   90.00
_cell.angle_beta   90.00
_cell.angle_gamma   90.00
#
_symmetry.space_group_name_H-M   'P 1'
#
loop_
_entity.id
_entity.type
_entity.pdbx_description
1 polymer ?
#
loop_
_entity_poly.entity_id
_entity_poly.type
_entity_poly.pdbx_seq_one_letter_code
_entity_poly.pdbx_strand_id
1 'polypeptide(L)'
;MVNTHGVRLGAKAARLLARLGRTEIRSGLTEQELTGIEARFGFAFADDHRAFLAVGLPTGGGWPDWRHGRAAQLRSWLDRPVEDVIFAVVEADFWHPGWGTRPARQADAVAGARAHLASVPQLVPVYSHRYLPAGRATFAHPVLSIRGADIISYGYDLIDYVQWEFGGPQDRSDEGRQVADATAAFWADFLSWSNREG
;
A
#
# COMPACT_ATOMS: atom_id res chain seq x y z
N MET A 1 21.69 -5.14 5.76
CA MET A 1 21.40 -6.54 6.11
C MET A 1 19.99 -6.85 5.63
N VAL A 2 19.77 -7.96 4.95
CA VAL A 2 18.43 -8.40 4.54
C VAL A 2 17.65 -8.78 5.79
N ASN A 3 16.44 -8.24 5.98
CA ASN A 3 15.62 -8.61 7.12
C ASN A 3 14.97 -9.98 6.87
N THR A 4 15.53 -11.02 7.49
CA THR A 4 15.08 -12.40 7.33
C THR A 4 13.60 -12.60 7.69
N HIS A 5 13.04 -11.79 8.59
CA HIS A 5 11.63 -11.90 8.98
C HIS A 5 10.71 -11.32 7.90
N GLY A 6 11.00 -10.12 7.40
CA GLY A 6 10.24 -9.51 6.30
C GLY A 6 10.22 -10.40 5.06
N VAL A 7 11.38 -10.95 4.68
CA VAL A 7 11.48 -11.87 3.54
C VAL A 7 10.62 -13.13 3.74
N ARG A 8 10.60 -13.70 4.95
CA ARG A 8 9.77 -14.88 5.26
C ARG A 8 8.28 -14.57 5.17
N LEU A 9 7.84 -13.40 5.65
CA LEU A 9 6.44 -12.96 5.59
C LEU A 9 5.97 -12.82 4.14
N GLY A 10 6.70 -12.05 3.34
CA GLY A 10 6.41 -11.86 1.91
C GLY A 10 6.37 -13.18 1.14
N ALA A 11 7.36 -14.03 1.34
CA ALA A 11 7.41 -15.35 0.71
C ALA A 11 6.24 -16.27 1.14
N LYS A 12 5.80 -16.18 2.40
CA LYS A 12 4.64 -16.94 2.89
C LYS A 12 3.35 -16.43 2.25
N ALA A 13 3.16 -15.12 2.15
CA ALA A 13 2.00 -14.51 1.48
C ALA A 13 1.93 -14.90 -0.01
N ALA A 14 3.06 -14.87 -0.73
CA ALA A 14 3.09 -15.26 -2.15
C ALA A 14 2.74 -16.73 -2.36
N ARG A 15 3.27 -17.63 -1.50
CA ARG A 15 2.91 -19.06 -1.54
C ARG A 15 1.45 -19.31 -1.17
N LEU A 16 0.89 -18.53 -0.26
CA LEU A 16 -0.53 -18.59 0.07
C LEU A 16 -1.38 -18.21 -1.14
N LEU A 17 -1.08 -17.08 -1.79
CA LEU A 17 -1.78 -16.64 -3.00
C LEU A 17 -1.77 -17.73 -4.08
N ALA A 18 -0.59 -18.34 -4.32
CA ALA A 18 -0.45 -19.43 -5.28
C ALA A 18 -1.30 -20.65 -4.94
N ARG A 19 -1.39 -21.02 -3.66
CA ARG A 19 -2.22 -22.16 -3.20
C ARG A 19 -3.72 -21.90 -3.37
N LEU A 20 -4.16 -20.65 -3.24
CA LEU A 20 -5.57 -20.29 -3.41
C LEU A 20 -6.03 -20.44 -4.87
N GLY A 21 -5.10 -20.40 -5.85
CA GLY A 21 -5.38 -20.73 -7.25
C GLY A 21 -6.33 -19.76 -7.98
N ARG A 22 -6.57 -18.56 -7.43
CA ARG A 22 -7.51 -17.56 -7.96
C ARG A 22 -6.85 -16.47 -8.82
N THR A 23 -5.53 -16.47 -8.91
CA THR A 23 -4.75 -15.44 -9.60
C THR A 23 -3.72 -16.13 -10.47
N GLU A 24 -3.54 -15.63 -11.69
CA GLU A 24 -2.43 -16.06 -12.55
C GLU A 24 -1.11 -15.54 -11.98
N ILE A 25 -0.14 -16.43 -11.79
CA ILE A 25 1.17 -16.11 -11.22
C ILE A 25 2.25 -16.51 -12.21
N ARG A 26 3.04 -15.53 -12.65
CA ARG A 26 4.24 -15.72 -13.47
C ARG A 26 5.47 -15.90 -12.59
N SER A 27 6.61 -16.19 -13.22
CA SER A 27 7.91 -16.18 -12.54
C SER A 27 8.10 -14.86 -11.79
N GLY A 28 8.53 -14.96 -10.53
CA GLY A 28 8.80 -13.79 -9.69
C GLY A 28 9.85 -12.87 -10.29
N LEU A 29 9.90 -11.63 -9.79
CA LEU A 29 10.87 -10.63 -10.22
C LEU A 29 12.27 -11.00 -9.73
N THR A 30 13.26 -10.83 -10.60
CA THR A 30 14.67 -10.98 -10.22
C THR A 30 15.14 -9.77 -9.41
N GLU A 31 16.26 -9.90 -8.68
CA GLU A 31 16.86 -8.78 -7.96
C GLU A 31 17.24 -7.60 -8.87
N GLN A 32 17.61 -7.88 -10.12
CA GLN A 32 17.89 -6.85 -11.13
C GLN A 32 16.62 -6.12 -11.54
N GLU A 33 15.52 -6.85 -11.78
CA GLU A 33 14.23 -6.25 -12.12
C GLU A 33 13.70 -5.39 -10.97
N LEU A 34 13.72 -5.91 -9.74
CA LEU A 34 13.27 -5.19 -8.55
C LEU A 34 14.07 -3.90 -8.34
N THR A 35 15.39 -3.99 -8.41
CA THR A 35 16.28 -2.80 -8.29
C THR A 35 16.04 -1.81 -9.43
N GLY A 36 15.79 -2.30 -10.65
CA GLY A 36 15.46 -1.46 -11.80
C GLY A 36 14.13 -0.72 -11.65
N ILE A 37 13.11 -1.37 -11.09
CA ILE A 37 11.80 -0.76 -10.77
C ILE A 37 11.98 0.33 -9.72
N GLU A 38 12.66 0.02 -8.61
CA GLU A 38 12.93 0.97 -7.53
C GLU A 38 13.65 2.23 -8.04
N ALA A 39 14.71 2.05 -8.83
CA ALA A 39 15.45 3.15 -9.43
C ALA A 39 14.60 3.97 -10.42
N ARG A 40 13.80 3.30 -11.26
CA ARG A 40 12.94 3.96 -12.25
C ARG A 40 11.84 4.79 -11.60
N PHE A 41 11.28 4.32 -10.49
CA PHE A 41 10.12 4.95 -9.87
C PHE A 41 10.45 5.80 -8.65
N GLY A 42 11.66 5.72 -8.11
CA GLY A 42 12.16 6.58 -7.04
C GLY A 42 11.72 6.14 -5.64
N PHE A 43 11.49 4.86 -5.42
CA PHE A 43 11.11 4.29 -4.12
C PHE A 43 11.86 2.99 -3.84
N ALA A 44 11.81 2.50 -2.61
CA ALA A 44 12.24 1.14 -2.25
C ALA A 44 11.03 0.33 -1.77
N PHE A 45 10.88 -0.90 -2.25
CA PHE A 45 9.83 -1.78 -1.71
C PHE A 45 10.12 -2.08 -0.24
N ALA A 46 9.06 -2.26 0.55
CA ALA A 46 9.16 -2.97 1.83
C ALA A 46 9.73 -4.38 1.62
N ASP A 47 10.46 -4.90 2.60
CA ASP A 47 11.21 -6.17 2.47
C ASP A 47 10.26 -7.35 2.22
N ASP A 48 9.06 -7.32 2.81
CA ASP A 48 8.00 -8.31 2.56
C ASP A 48 7.32 -8.16 1.20
N HIS A 49 7.04 -6.94 0.74
CA HIS A 49 6.51 -6.70 -0.60
C HIS A 49 7.51 -7.12 -1.69
N ARG A 50 8.80 -6.79 -1.50
CA ARG A 50 9.88 -7.21 -2.40
C ARG A 50 9.94 -8.74 -2.49
N ALA A 51 9.95 -9.42 -1.34
CA ALA A 51 9.99 -10.88 -1.29
C ALA A 51 8.73 -11.54 -1.87
N PHE A 52 7.56 -10.93 -1.68
CA PHE A 52 6.30 -11.37 -2.27
C PHE A 52 6.40 -11.42 -3.79
N LEU A 53 6.82 -10.32 -4.42
CA LEU A 53 6.97 -10.22 -5.88
C LEU A 53 8.13 -11.09 -6.42
N ALA A 54 9.17 -11.32 -5.62
CA ALA A 54 10.30 -12.18 -5.98
C ALA A 54 9.95 -13.67 -6.03
N VAL A 55 8.99 -14.11 -5.19
CA VAL A 55 8.56 -15.51 -5.15
C VAL A 55 7.62 -15.84 -6.31
N GLY A 56 6.71 -14.94 -6.65
CA GLY A 56 5.80 -15.08 -7.78
C GLY A 56 5.21 -13.73 -8.15
N LEU A 57 5.12 -13.44 -9.44
CA LEU A 57 4.56 -12.18 -9.92
C LEU A 57 3.09 -12.40 -10.30
N PRO A 58 2.13 -11.99 -9.47
CA PRO A 58 0.73 -12.06 -9.86
C PRO A 58 0.45 -11.09 -11.01
N THR A 59 -0.40 -11.50 -11.95
CA THR A 59 -0.72 -10.72 -13.16
C THR A 59 -2.22 -10.69 -13.47
N GLY A 60 -2.62 -9.70 -14.26
CA GLY A 60 -3.99 -9.55 -14.73
C GLY A 60 -4.92 -8.86 -13.72
N GLY A 61 -6.12 -8.50 -14.16
CA GLY A 61 -7.13 -7.84 -13.32
C GLY A 61 -6.60 -6.57 -12.64
N GLY A 62 -6.65 -6.55 -11.31
CA GLY A 62 -6.15 -5.45 -10.48
C GLY A 62 -4.66 -5.49 -10.15
N TRP A 63 -3.87 -6.44 -10.65
CA TRP A 63 -2.45 -6.52 -10.30
C TRP A 63 -1.60 -5.53 -11.13
N PRO A 64 -0.67 -4.78 -10.50
CA PRO A 64 0.28 -3.95 -11.24
C PRO A 64 1.27 -4.84 -12.00
N ASP A 65 1.33 -4.68 -13.33
CA ASP A 65 2.34 -5.36 -14.14
C ASP A 65 3.69 -4.65 -14.02
N TRP A 66 4.45 -5.00 -12.99
CA TRP A 66 5.78 -4.43 -12.74
C TRP A 66 6.82 -4.76 -13.81
N ARG A 67 6.62 -5.82 -14.60
CA ARG A 67 7.60 -6.30 -15.58
C ARG A 67 7.38 -5.70 -16.97
N HIS A 68 6.14 -5.67 -17.45
CA HIS A 68 5.81 -5.20 -18.80
C HIS A 68 4.83 -4.02 -18.82
N GLY A 69 4.37 -3.56 -17.64
CA GLY A 69 3.45 -2.45 -17.53
C GLY A 69 4.01 -1.14 -18.08
N ARG A 70 3.12 -0.31 -18.63
CA ARG A 70 3.48 1.01 -19.14
C ARG A 70 3.89 1.91 -17.98
N ALA A 71 5.01 2.63 -18.15
CA ALA A 71 5.55 3.54 -17.13
C ALA A 71 4.51 4.52 -16.58
N ALA A 72 3.75 5.14 -17.49
CA ALA A 72 2.75 6.14 -17.16
C ALA A 72 1.59 5.54 -16.33
N GLN A 73 1.21 4.28 -16.60
CA GLN A 73 0.17 3.61 -15.84
C GLN A 73 0.65 3.25 -14.43
N LEU A 74 1.84 2.67 -14.29
CA LEU A 74 2.41 2.38 -12.97
C LEU A 74 2.63 3.67 -12.17
N ARG A 75 3.06 4.74 -12.83
CA ARG A 75 3.18 6.07 -12.21
C ARG A 75 1.82 6.56 -11.71
N SER A 76 0.76 6.46 -12.51
CA SER A 76 -0.56 6.90 -12.08
C SER A 76 -1.08 6.11 -10.87
N TRP A 77 -0.70 4.85 -10.71
CA TRP A 77 -1.03 4.05 -9.53
C TRP A 77 -0.24 4.49 -8.30
N LEU A 78 1.05 4.77 -8.46
CA LEU A 78 1.91 5.28 -7.38
C LEU A 78 1.47 6.68 -6.89
N ASP A 79 0.98 7.52 -7.79
CA ASP A 79 0.56 8.88 -7.48
C ASP A 79 -0.86 8.92 -6.90
N ARG A 80 -1.68 7.88 -7.15
CA ARG A 80 -3.11 7.85 -6.82
C ARG A 80 -3.42 8.16 -5.35
N PRO A 81 -2.72 7.60 -4.35
CA PRO A 81 -3.02 7.91 -2.95
C PRO A 81 -2.85 9.38 -2.59
N VAL A 82 -1.83 10.04 -3.14
CA VAL A 82 -1.61 11.47 -2.94
C VAL A 82 -2.71 12.26 -3.61
N GLU A 83 -3.02 11.96 -4.87
CA GLU A 83 -4.06 12.68 -5.61
C GLU A 83 -5.46 12.53 -4.99
N ASP A 84 -5.78 11.36 -4.43
CA ASP A 84 -7.05 11.14 -3.73
C ASP A 84 -7.15 11.97 -2.43
N VAL A 85 -6.07 12.10 -1.66
CA VAL A 85 -6.04 12.98 -0.48
C VAL A 85 -6.12 14.45 -0.88
N ILE A 86 -5.38 14.87 -1.92
CA ILE A 86 -5.44 16.26 -2.40
C ILE A 86 -6.83 16.60 -2.94
N PHE A 87 -7.49 15.66 -3.61
CA PHE A 87 -8.87 15.81 -4.02
C PHE A 87 -9.78 16.06 -2.81
N ALA A 88 -9.62 15.30 -1.72
CA ALA A 88 -10.39 15.51 -0.49
C ALA A 88 -10.14 16.90 0.14
N VAL A 89 -8.90 17.39 0.12
CA VAL A 89 -8.55 18.75 0.62
C VAL A 89 -9.30 19.83 -0.16
N VAL A 90 -9.51 19.61 -1.46
CA VAL A 90 -10.16 20.56 -2.38
C VAL A 90 -11.68 20.47 -2.30
N GLU A 91 -12.24 19.26 -2.37
CA GLU A 91 -13.67 19.05 -2.61
C GLU A 91 -14.47 18.76 -1.33
N ALA A 92 -13.80 18.33 -0.25
CA ALA A 92 -14.44 17.90 0.99
C ALA A 92 -13.94 18.67 2.22
N ASP A 93 -13.24 19.79 2.02
CA ASP A 93 -12.62 20.63 3.06
C ASP A 93 -11.71 19.83 4.03
N PHE A 94 -11.21 18.67 3.57
CA PHE A 94 -10.42 17.78 4.41
C PHE A 94 -9.12 18.46 4.86
N TRP A 95 -8.77 18.27 6.13
CA TRP A 95 -7.48 18.66 6.68
C TRP A 95 -7.11 17.78 7.88
N HIS A 96 -5.98 17.07 7.78
CA HIS A 96 -5.55 16.20 8.86
C HIS A 96 -5.14 17.02 10.10
N PRO A 97 -5.60 16.68 11.32
CA PRO A 97 -5.26 17.45 12.53
C PRO A 97 -3.76 17.56 12.80
N GLY A 98 -2.99 16.53 12.43
CA GLY A 98 -1.53 16.53 12.54
C GLY A 98 -0.80 17.51 11.59
N TRP A 99 -1.51 18.12 10.63
CA TRP A 99 -0.97 19.17 9.75
C TRP A 99 -1.09 20.58 10.33
N GLY A 100 -1.66 20.71 11.54
CA GLY A 100 -1.87 22.00 12.18
C GLY A 100 -3.10 22.73 11.63
N THR A 101 -3.08 24.06 11.63
CA THR A 101 -4.21 24.86 11.15
C THR A 101 -4.28 24.88 9.63
N ARG A 102 -5.45 24.56 9.07
CA ARG A 102 -5.69 24.66 7.62
C ARG A 102 -5.52 26.10 7.14
N PRO A 103 -4.70 26.35 6.10
CA PRO A 103 -4.63 27.66 5.46
C PRO A 103 -5.97 28.09 4.85
N ALA A 104 -6.32 29.37 4.96
CA ALA A 104 -7.58 29.90 4.43
C ALA A 104 -7.63 29.93 2.88
N ARG A 105 -6.48 30.10 2.23
CA ARG A 105 -6.39 30.05 0.76
C ARG A 105 -6.23 28.61 0.30
N GLN A 106 -7.15 28.14 -0.54
CA GLN A 106 -7.15 26.76 -1.05
C GLN A 106 -5.81 26.36 -1.70
N ALA A 107 -5.18 27.26 -2.46
CA ALA A 107 -3.88 27.00 -3.06
C ALA A 107 -2.79 26.70 -2.02
N ASP A 108 -2.81 27.39 -0.87
CA ASP A 108 -1.86 27.15 0.22
C ASP A 108 -2.19 25.84 0.95
N ALA A 109 -3.47 25.52 1.13
CA ALA A 109 -3.89 24.25 1.73
C ALA A 109 -3.41 23.07 0.87
N VAL A 110 -3.59 23.14 -0.46
CA VAL A 110 -3.08 22.11 -1.39
C VAL A 110 -1.56 22.02 -1.32
N ALA A 111 -0.85 23.14 -1.33
CA ALA A 111 0.61 23.15 -1.23
C ALA A 111 1.10 22.54 0.09
N GLY A 112 0.48 22.90 1.21
CA GLY A 112 0.78 22.35 2.54
C GLY A 112 0.50 20.86 2.63
N ALA A 113 -0.65 20.40 2.14
CA ALA A 113 -0.99 18.98 2.09
C ALA A 113 0.02 18.18 1.27
N ARG A 114 0.42 18.68 0.08
CA ARG A 114 1.47 18.02 -0.73
C ARG A 114 2.81 17.97 0.00
N ALA A 115 3.18 19.03 0.72
CA ALA A 115 4.42 19.05 1.49
C ALA A 115 4.39 18.02 2.63
N HIS A 116 3.27 17.89 3.35
CA HIS A 116 3.13 16.85 4.37
C HIS A 116 3.14 15.44 3.78
N LEU A 117 2.43 15.20 2.68
CA LEU A 117 2.40 13.91 2.00
C LEU A 117 3.76 13.52 1.40
N ALA A 118 4.59 14.49 1.02
CA ALA A 118 5.96 14.23 0.58
C ALA A 118 6.91 13.82 1.72
N SER A 119 6.54 14.08 2.98
CA SER A 119 7.35 13.74 4.17
C SER A 119 7.11 12.31 4.69
N VAL A 120 6.11 11.62 4.16
CA VAL A 120 5.70 10.29 4.63
C VAL A 120 6.07 9.23 3.60
N PRO A 121 6.16 7.94 4.00
CA PRO A 121 6.46 6.88 3.05
C PRO A 121 5.47 6.85 1.89
N GLN A 122 6.00 6.79 0.66
CA GLN A 122 5.20 6.62 -0.55
C GLN A 122 4.44 5.30 -0.47
N LEU A 123 3.19 5.28 -0.92
CA LEU A 123 2.40 4.06 -1.01
C LEU A 123 2.62 3.36 -2.35
N VAL A 124 2.93 2.07 -2.29
CA VAL A 124 3.25 1.22 -3.43
C VAL A 124 2.07 0.26 -3.67
N PRO A 125 1.54 0.17 -4.90
CA PRO A 125 0.37 -0.65 -5.16
C PRO A 125 0.67 -2.13 -5.00
N VAL A 126 -0.26 -2.84 -4.36
CA VAL A 126 -0.29 -4.30 -4.25
C VAL A 126 -1.31 -4.86 -5.24
N TYR A 127 -2.57 -4.43 -5.15
CA TYR A 127 -3.66 -4.90 -6.00
C TYR A 127 -4.82 -3.90 -6.00
N SER A 128 -5.30 -3.47 -7.17
CA SER A 128 -6.39 -2.52 -7.33
C SER A 128 -6.13 -1.26 -6.48
N HIS A 129 -6.97 -1.00 -5.49
CA HIS A 129 -6.89 0.13 -4.58
C HIS A 129 -6.21 -0.22 -3.25
N ARG A 130 -5.37 -1.27 -3.24
CA ARG A 130 -4.61 -1.75 -2.08
C ARG A 130 -3.15 -1.36 -2.19
N TYR A 131 -2.58 -0.85 -1.11
CA TYR A 131 -1.23 -0.30 -1.07
C TYR A 131 -0.46 -0.73 0.18
N LEU A 132 0.87 -0.70 0.07
CA LEU A 132 1.80 -0.83 1.19
C LEU A 132 2.75 0.37 1.25
N PRO A 133 3.16 0.83 2.44
CA PRO A 133 4.26 1.77 2.58
C PRO A 133 5.54 1.27 1.92
N ALA A 134 6.21 2.14 1.18
CA ALA A 134 7.59 1.98 0.72
C ALA A 134 8.55 2.05 1.90
N GLY A 135 9.72 1.43 1.77
CA GLY A 135 10.79 1.53 2.76
C GLY A 135 11.67 0.29 2.79
N ARG A 136 12.97 0.45 2.49
CA ARG A 136 13.92 -0.65 2.68
C ARG A 136 14.07 -0.95 4.17
N ALA A 137 14.23 -2.22 4.54
CA ALA A 137 14.33 -2.67 5.94
C ALA A 137 13.06 -2.42 6.79
N THR A 138 11.91 -2.17 6.15
CA THR A 138 10.59 -2.15 6.79
C THR A 138 9.74 -3.31 6.27
N PHE A 139 8.78 -3.80 7.06
CA PHE A 139 7.93 -4.95 6.75
C PHE A 139 6.77 -5.04 7.75
N ALA A 140 5.84 -5.98 7.52
CA ALA A 140 4.65 -6.21 8.33
C ALA A 140 3.78 -4.96 8.46
N HIS A 141 3.71 -4.19 7.38
CA HIS A 141 2.81 -3.05 7.30
C HIS A 141 1.38 -3.52 7.04
N PRO A 142 0.38 -2.81 7.59
CA PRO A 142 -0.99 -3.04 7.19
C PRO A 142 -1.16 -2.74 5.70
N VAL A 143 -1.91 -3.59 5.00
CA VAL A 143 -2.31 -3.33 3.62
C VAL A 143 -3.45 -2.31 3.66
N LEU A 144 -3.20 -1.14 3.09
CA LEU A 144 -4.14 -0.02 3.10
C LEU A 144 -5.06 -0.10 1.89
N SER A 145 -6.34 0.17 2.09
CA SER A 145 -7.30 0.40 1.03
C SER A 145 -7.57 1.88 0.89
N ILE A 146 -7.40 2.44 -0.31
CA ILE A 146 -7.57 3.88 -0.57
C ILE A 146 -8.56 4.10 -1.70
N ARG A 147 -9.69 4.75 -1.40
CA ARG A 147 -10.75 5.08 -2.35
C ARG A 147 -11.20 6.52 -2.12
N GLY A 148 -10.60 7.48 -2.83
CA GLY A 148 -10.86 8.89 -2.53
C GLY A 148 -10.38 9.24 -1.12
N ALA A 149 -11.22 9.89 -0.31
CA ALA A 149 -10.88 10.23 1.08
C ALA A 149 -10.89 9.02 2.04
N ASP A 150 -11.53 7.91 1.65
CA ASP A 150 -11.65 6.72 2.49
C ASP A 150 -10.36 5.90 2.45
N ILE A 151 -9.62 5.94 3.55
CA ILE A 151 -8.45 5.10 3.80
C ILE A 151 -8.76 4.20 5.00
N ILE A 152 -8.67 2.89 4.78
CA ILE A 152 -8.87 1.87 5.82
C ILE A 152 -7.72 0.85 5.82
N SER A 153 -7.48 0.21 6.97
CA SER A 153 -6.69 -1.01 7.02
C SER A 153 -7.53 -2.16 6.48
N TYR A 154 -7.03 -2.85 5.45
CA TYR A 154 -7.73 -3.98 4.85
C TYR A 154 -7.17 -5.33 5.31
N GLY A 155 -5.90 -5.37 5.71
CA GLY A 155 -5.28 -6.54 6.31
C GLY A 155 -4.08 -6.13 7.17
N TYR A 156 -3.81 -6.91 8.21
CA TYR A 156 -2.76 -6.63 9.19
C TYR A 156 -1.34 -6.72 8.62
N ASP A 157 -1.15 -7.63 7.67
CA ASP A 157 0.06 -7.80 6.88
C ASP A 157 -0.32 -8.41 5.52
N LEU A 158 0.67 -8.71 4.68
CA LEU A 158 0.44 -9.35 3.39
C LEU A 158 -0.21 -10.73 3.46
N ILE A 159 0.01 -11.50 4.53
CA ILE A 159 -0.57 -12.85 4.67
C ILE A 159 -2.06 -12.72 4.96
N ASP A 160 -2.40 -11.92 5.96
CA ASP A 160 -3.77 -11.64 6.35
C ASP A 160 -4.54 -11.03 5.16
N TYR A 161 -3.97 -10.02 4.51
CA TYR A 161 -4.52 -9.42 3.29
C TYR A 161 -4.84 -10.46 2.21
N VAL A 162 -3.87 -11.33 1.88
CA VAL A 162 -4.06 -12.34 0.82
C VAL A 162 -5.20 -13.29 1.19
N GLN A 163 -5.29 -13.69 2.46
CA GLN A 163 -6.36 -14.56 2.93
C GLN A 163 -7.73 -13.88 2.84
N TRP A 164 -7.84 -12.60 3.20
CA TRP A 164 -9.10 -11.87 3.13
C TRP A 164 -9.56 -11.54 1.71
N GLU A 165 -8.65 -11.09 0.85
CA GLU A 165 -8.97 -10.66 -0.51
C GLU A 165 -9.19 -11.85 -1.45
N PHE A 166 -8.41 -12.93 -1.28
CA PHE A 166 -8.41 -14.06 -2.23
C PHE A 166 -8.88 -15.39 -1.60
N GLY A 167 -9.14 -15.46 -0.30
CA GLY A 167 -9.65 -16.66 0.38
C GLY A 167 -11.16 -16.90 0.23
N GLY A 168 -11.65 -18.05 0.67
CA GLY A 168 -13.08 -18.37 0.71
C GLY A 168 -13.78 -17.87 1.98
N PRO A 169 -15.13 -17.88 2.04
CA PRO A 169 -15.87 -17.54 3.26
C PRO A 169 -15.48 -18.38 4.49
N GLN A 170 -15.02 -19.62 4.29
CA GLN A 170 -14.54 -20.49 5.37
C GLN A 170 -13.17 -20.08 5.92
N ASP A 171 -12.41 -19.26 5.19
CA ASP A 171 -11.06 -18.83 5.56
C ASP A 171 -11.04 -17.47 6.29
N ARG A 172 -12.23 -16.85 6.46
CA ARG A 172 -12.46 -15.53 7.05
C ARG A 172 -12.87 -15.69 8.52
N SER A 173 -11.93 -15.61 9.47
CA SER A 173 -12.27 -15.57 10.90
C SER A 173 -12.55 -14.13 11.35
N ASP A 174 -13.77 -13.85 11.80
CA ASP A 174 -14.25 -12.49 12.19
C ASP A 174 -13.53 -11.88 13.41
N GLU A 175 -12.69 -12.65 14.12
CA GLU A 175 -12.01 -12.22 15.35
C GLU A 175 -10.84 -11.25 15.13
N GLY A 176 -10.35 -11.12 13.89
CA GLY A 176 -9.23 -10.25 13.53
C GLY A 176 -9.65 -8.84 13.10
N ARG A 177 -10.57 -8.18 13.80
CA ARG A 177 -11.01 -6.82 13.42
C ARG A 177 -10.56 -5.71 14.38
N GLN A 178 -9.81 -6.04 15.42
CA GLN A 178 -9.33 -5.05 16.39
C GLN A 178 -8.00 -4.43 15.94
N VAL A 179 -8.14 -3.17 15.54
CA VAL A 179 -7.18 -2.04 15.44
C VAL A 179 -5.69 -2.41 15.49
N ALA A 180 -5.00 -2.23 14.36
CA ALA A 180 -3.54 -2.15 14.33
C ALA A 180 -3.08 -0.73 14.65
N ASP A 181 -2.30 -0.60 15.73
CA ASP A 181 -1.30 0.45 15.84
C ASP A 181 -0.03 0.03 15.09
N ALA A 182 0.51 0.99 14.31
CA ALA A 182 1.83 1.04 13.67
C ALA A 182 2.07 0.25 12.35
N THR A 183 2.19 0.98 11.23
CA THR A 183 3.49 1.47 10.71
C THR A 183 3.29 2.37 9.47
N ALA A 184 4.23 3.30 9.25
CA ALA A 184 4.05 4.64 8.66
C ALA A 184 3.11 5.51 9.52
N ALA A 185 3.66 6.08 10.60
CA ALA A 185 2.93 6.81 11.66
C ALA A 185 1.83 7.73 11.11
N PHE A 186 2.11 8.47 10.04
CA PHE A 186 1.11 9.32 9.40
C PHE A 186 -0.08 8.55 8.80
N TRP A 187 0.15 7.47 8.04
CA TRP A 187 -0.94 6.70 7.44
C TRP A 187 -1.70 5.92 8.53
N ALA A 188 -1.03 5.45 9.58
CA ALA A 188 -1.68 4.84 10.74
C ALA A 188 -2.55 5.85 11.52
N ASP A 189 -2.04 7.06 11.75
CA ASP A 189 -2.80 8.15 12.37
C ASP A 189 -4.03 8.53 11.52
N PHE A 190 -3.86 8.58 10.20
CA PHE A 190 -4.95 8.79 9.24
C PHE A 190 -6.06 7.75 9.41
N LEU A 191 -5.70 6.46 9.57
CA LEU A 191 -6.66 5.37 9.80
C LEU A 191 -7.37 5.47 11.15
N SER A 192 -6.68 5.92 12.20
CA SER A 192 -7.27 6.11 13.53
C SER A 192 -8.32 7.23 13.54
N TRP A 193 -8.21 8.18 12.62
CA TRP A 193 -9.14 9.29 12.47
C TRP A 193 -10.36 8.90 11.64
N SER A 194 -10.18 8.26 10.48
CA SER A 194 -11.31 7.85 9.63
C SER A 194 -12.30 6.92 10.32
N ASN A 195 -11.82 6.08 11.25
CA ASN A 195 -12.67 5.19 12.06
C ASN A 195 -13.44 5.88 13.20
N ARG A 196 -13.18 7.17 13.50
CA ARG A 196 -13.83 7.90 14.59
C ARG A 196 -15.01 8.78 14.14
N GLU A 197 -15.24 8.94 12.84
CA GLU A 197 -16.35 9.75 12.28
C GLU A 197 -17.36 8.92 11.46
N GLY A 198 -17.48 7.62 11.75
CA GLY A 198 -18.50 6.72 11.17
C GLY A 198 -19.69 6.45 12.09
#